data_AF-A0A8T4ALF4-F1
#
_entry.id   AF-A0A8T4ALF4-F1
#
_cell.length_a   1.000
_cell.length_b   1.000
_cell.length_c   1.000
_cell.angle_alpha   90.00
_cell.angle_beta   90.00
_cell.angle_gamma   90.00
#
_symmetry.space_group_name_H-M   'P 1'
#
loop_
_entity.id
_entity.type
_entity.pdbx_description
1 polymer ?
#
loop_
_entity_poly.entity_id
_entity_poly.type
_entity_poly.pdbx_seq_one_letter_code
_entity_poly.pdbx_strand_id
1 'polypeptide(L)' 'DLLIENGIDAKRIKANGIGEGKPLADNKSEYGRAINRRGEFHFQKKSDSIHDES' A
#
# COMPACT_ATOMS: atom_id res chain seq x y z
N ASP A 1 10.67 5.22 -12.44
CA ASP A 1 9.50 4.48 -11.93
C ASP A 1 9.74 2.98 -11.94
N LEU A 2 10.43 2.43 -10.94
CA LEU A 2 10.90 1.03 -10.95
C LEU A 2 9.80 0.02 -11.32
N LEU A 3 8.61 0.13 -10.71
CA LEU A 3 7.51 -0.81 -10.97
C LEU A 3 6.95 -0.68 -12.39
N ILE A 4 6.90 0.54 -12.93
CA ILE A 4 6.41 0.81 -14.29
C ILE A 4 7.44 0.35 -15.31
N GLU A 5 8.73 0.61 -15.06
CA GLU A 5 9.85 0.12 -15.87
C GLU A 5 9.92 -1.41 -15.90
N ASN A 6 9.51 -2.07 -14.81
CA ASN A 6 9.37 -3.53 -14.75
C ASN A 6 8.03 -4.05 -15.29
N GLY A 7 7.24 -3.21 -15.98
CA GLY A 7 6.06 -3.63 -16.75
C GLY A 7 4.73 -3.63 -16.00
N ILE A 8 4.67 -3.09 -14.77
CA ILE A 8 3.39 -2.90 -14.08
C ILE A 8 2.72 -1.63 -14.63
N ASP A 9 1.52 -1.80 -15.21
CA ASP A 9 0.71 -0.66 -15.67
C ASP A 9 0.50 0.34 -14.53
N ALA A 10 0.88 1.60 -14.77
CA ALA A 10 0.74 2.71 -13.83
C ALA A 10 -0.67 2.83 -13.25
N LYS A 11 -1.71 2.52 -14.04
CA LYS A 11 -3.11 2.54 -13.60
C LYS A 11 -3.44 1.54 -12.49
N ARG A 12 -2.60 0.51 -12.32
CA ARG A 12 -2.74 -0.52 -11.27
C ARG A 12 -2.03 -0.16 -9.98
N ILE A 13 -1.27 0.95 -9.95
CA ILE A 13 -0.48 1.37 -8.80
C ILE A 13 -1.14 2.58 -8.15
N LYS A 14 -1.33 2.52 -6.83
CA LYS A 14 -1.80 3.66 -6.03
C LYS A 14 -0.88 3.85 -4.83
N ALA A 15 -0.23 5.02 -4.76
CA ALA A 15 0.55 5.41 -3.59
C ALA A 15 -0.37 6.07 -2.55
N ASN A 16 -0.34 5.57 -1.31
CA ASN A 16 -1.08 6.16 -0.18
C ASN A 16 -0.11 6.52 0.94
N GLY A 17 0.03 7.81 1.24
CA GLY A 17 0.83 8.30 2.37
C GLY A 17 0.02 8.24 3.66
N ILE A 18 0.33 7.31 4.56
CA ILE A 18 -0.42 7.08 5.80
C ILE A 18 0.13 7.88 7.00
N GLY A 19 1.37 8.38 6.91
CA GLY A 19 2.04 9.08 8.01
C GLY A 19 2.12 8.22 9.28
N GLU A 20 1.90 8.82 10.44
CA GLU A 20 1.96 8.14 11.74
C GLU A 20 0.64 7.48 12.15
N GLY A 21 -0.39 7.53 11.32
CA GLY A 21 -1.76 7.13 11.66
C GLY A 21 -2.01 5.62 11.74
N LYS A 22 -1.04 4.77 11.37
CA LYS A 22 -1.11 3.30 11.46
C LYS A 22 0.22 2.66 11.90
N PRO A 23 0.60 2.82 13.17
CA PRO A 23 1.85 2.26 13.69
C PRO A 23 1.77 0.73 13.84
N LEU A 24 2.87 0.02 13.55
CA LEU A 24 3.05 -1.39 13.93
C LEU A 24 3.69 -1.54 15.30
N ALA A 25 4.48 -0.54 15.71
CA ALA A 25 5.14 -0.48 17.01
C ALA A 25 4.90 0.88 17.67
N ASP A 26 5.21 0.99 18.96
CA ASP A 26 5.06 2.25 19.70
C ASP A 26 5.89 3.39 19.09
N ASN A 27 5.27 4.57 18.89
CA ASN A 27 5.92 5.75 18.33
C ASN A 27 6.82 6.51 19.33
N LYS A 28 6.76 6.18 20.63
CA LYS A 28 7.52 6.90 21.66
C LYS A 28 8.97 6.46 21.69
N SER A 29 9.24 5.17 21.46
CA SER A 29 10.61 4.66 21.37
C SER A 29 11.26 4.93 20.01
N GLU A 30 12.57 5.14 19.99
CA GLU A 30 13.34 5.25 18.74
C GLU A 30 13.27 3.96 17.92
N TYR A 31 13.38 2.82 18.60
CA TYR A 31 13.25 1.49 18.00
C TYR A 31 11.88 1.29 17.33
N GLY A 32 10.78 1.63 18.01
CA GLY A 32 9.45 1.51 17.43
C GLY A 32 9.21 2.46 16.26
N ARG A 33 9.74 3.70 16.32
CA ARG A 33 9.74 4.60 15.15
C ARG A 33 10.54 4.03 13.98
N ALA A 34 11.66 3.35 14.24
CA ALA A 34 12.44 2.69 13.19
C ALA A 34 11.64 1.58 12.50
N ILE A 35 10.89 0.77 13.26
CA ILE A 35 9.97 -0.23 12.70
C ILE A 35 8.87 0.43 11.86
N ASN A 36 8.33 1.57 12.31
CA ASN A 36 7.23 2.24 11.62
C ASN A 36 7.65 2.92 10.31
N ARG A 37 8.95 3.23 10.11
CA ARG A 37 9.48 3.76 8.84
C ARG A 37 9.56 2.64 7.79
N ARG A 38 8.44 2.36 7.11
CA ARG A 38 8.35 1.32 6.09
C ARG A 38 7.39 1.70 4.95
N GLY A 39 7.58 1.06 3.80
CA GLY A 39 6.59 0.97 2.74
C GLY A 39 5.93 -0.41 2.74
N GLU A 40 4.64 -0.49 2.41
CA GLU A 40 3.89 -1.74 2.30
C GLU A 40 3.26 -1.88 0.92
N PHE A 41 3.18 -3.11 0.43
CA PHE A 41 2.45 -3.47 -0.79
C PHE A 41 1.15 -4.20 -0.41
N HIS A 42 0.02 -3.62 -0.80
CA HIS A 42 -1.30 -4.20 -0.58
C HIS A 42 -1.89 -4.59 -1.93
N PHE A 43 -2.12 -5.89 -2.12
CA PHE A 43 -2.66 -6.41 -3.38
C PHE A 43 -4.16 -6.58 -3.24
N GLN A 44 -4.92 -5.91 -4.12
CA GLN A 44 -6.36 -6.12 -4.23
C GLN A 44 -6.60 -7.19 -5.28
N LYS A 45 -7.40 -8.20 -4.95
CA LYS A 45 -7.98 -9.06 -5.96
C LYS A 45 -8.96 -8.21 -6.77
N LYS A 46 -8.92 -8.34 -8.09
CA LYS A 46 -10.02 -7.84 -8.91
C LYS A 46 -11.25 -8.61 -8.43
N SER A 47 -12.22 -7.93 -7.82
CA SER A 47 -13.54 -8.54 -7.66
C SER A 47 -14.01 -8.85 -9.07
N ASP A 48 -14.32 -10.11 -9.36
CA ASP A 48 -15.03 -10.44 -10.58
C ASP A 48 -16.33 -9.64 -10.53
N SER A 49 -16.37 -8.57 -11.31
CA SER A 49 -17.57 -7.79 -11.53
C SER A 49 -18.52 -8.71 -12.29
N ILE A 50 -19.34 -9.44 -11.53
CA ILE A 50 -20.61 -9.94 -12.03
C ILE A 50 -21.35 -8.67 -12.47
N HIS A 51 -21.50 -8.51 -13.78
CA HIS A 51 -22.53 -7.68 -14.35
C HIS A 51 -23.86 -8.29 -13.88
N ASP A 52 -24.40 -7.75 -12.79
CA ASP A 52 -25.81 -7.90 -12.47
C ASP A 52 -26.52 -6.76 -13.21
N GLU A 53 -26.91 -7.05 -14.45
CA GLU A 53 -27.96 -6.26 -15.09
C GLU A 53 -29.27 -6.54 -14.34
N SER A 54 -29.86 -5.50 -13.78
CA SER A 54 -31.28 -5.42 -13.40
C SER A 54 -31.74 -3.99 -13.58
#